data_AF-A0A936MLF0-F1
#
_entry.id   AF-A0A936MLF0-F1
#
_cell.length_a   1.000
_cell.length_b   1.000
_cell.length_c   1.000
_cell.angle_alpha   90.00
_cell.angle_beta   90.00
_cell.angle_gamma   90.00
#
_symmetry.space_group_name_H-M   'P 1'
#
loop_
_entity.id
_entity.type
_entity.pdbx_description
1 polymer ?
#
loop_
_entity_poly.entity_id
_entity_poly.type
_entity_poly.pdbx_seq_one_letter_code
_entity_poly.pdbx_strand_id
1 'polypeptide(L)'
;MRACWTSIENDDVWRLNVEGPCLDAAQVERLRDALRKAILAGARGVVIDLQRVDRLDPLGLAGLALLPRDVTATTRIVLAALRPEVQEAALLVHLHEILDIYEDARAAAFDLSTQICQR
;
A
#
# COMPACT_ATOMS: atom_id res chain seq x y z
N MET A 1 13.50 -4.27 14.86
CA MET A 1 12.10 -4.17 14.36
C MET A 1 12.16 -3.87 12.87
N ARG A 2 11.42 -4.61 12.04
CA ARG A 2 11.47 -4.47 10.57
C ARG A 2 10.24 -3.65 10.15
N ALA A 3 10.38 -2.33 10.15
CA ALA A 3 9.28 -1.38 9.88
C ALA A 3 8.49 -1.63 8.58
N CYS A 4 9.08 -2.31 7.59
CA CYS A 4 8.40 -2.76 6.39
C CYS A 4 9.04 -4.07 5.93
N TRP A 5 8.21 -5.06 5.57
CA TRP A 5 8.68 -6.27 4.89
C TRP A 5 7.71 -6.70 3.79
N THR A 6 8.25 -7.43 2.83
CA THR A 6 7.52 -7.90 1.66
C THR A 6 7.16 -9.37 1.83
N SER A 7 5.91 -9.72 1.52
CA SER A 7 5.46 -11.09 1.28
C SER A 7 4.92 -11.18 -0.14
N ILE A 8 5.20 -12.29 -0.83
CA ILE A 8 4.67 -12.55 -2.17
C ILE A 8 3.39 -13.35 -1.97
N GLU A 9 2.25 -12.82 -2.44
CA GLU A 9 0.96 -13.51 -2.34
C GLU A 9 0.76 -14.45 -3.54
N ASN A 10 1.15 -13.99 -4.74
CA ASN A 10 1.26 -14.77 -5.99
C ASN A 10 2.38 -14.17 -6.87
N ASP A 11 2.77 -14.83 -7.97
CA ASP A 11 3.90 -14.39 -8.83
C ASP A 11 3.79 -12.92 -9.29
N ASP A 12 2.56 -12.45 -9.58
CA ASP A 12 2.30 -11.09 -10.08
C ASP A 12 1.90 -10.07 -9.00
N VAL A 13 1.43 -10.51 -7.84
CA VAL A 13 0.86 -9.65 -6.78
C VAL A 13 1.65 -9.77 -5.49
N TRP A 14 2.22 -8.66 -5.08
CA TRP A 14 3.11 -8.57 -3.93
C TRP A 14 2.44 -7.78 -2.81
N ARG A 15 2.68 -8.18 -1.56
CA ARG A 15 2.18 -7.49 -0.38
C ARG A 15 3.33 -6.85 0.39
N LEU A 16 3.21 -5.57 0.66
CA LEU A 16 4.09 -4.81 1.54
C LEU A 16 3.38 -4.63 2.87
N ASN A 17 3.93 -5.27 3.91
CA ASN A 17 3.42 -5.15 5.27
C ASN A 17 4.14 -4.00 5.95
N VAL A 18 3.40 -3.00 6.41
CA VAL A 18 3.93 -1.86 7.15
C VAL A 18 3.59 -2.02 8.62
N GLU A 19 4.60 -1.89 9.49
CA GLU A 19 4.42 -1.96 10.94
C GLU A 19 4.96 -0.71 11.62
N GLY A 20 4.20 -0.17 12.58
CA GLY A 20 4.68 0.91 13.42
C GLY A 20 3.59 1.69 14.15
N PRO A 21 3.97 2.43 15.19
CA PRO A 21 3.04 3.24 15.96
C PRO A 21 2.53 4.45 15.17
N CYS A 22 3.24 4.88 14.12
CA CYS A 22 2.83 5.99 13.27
C CYS A 22 3.48 5.85 11.89
N LEU A 23 2.68 5.94 10.83
CA LEU A 23 3.22 6.15 9.49
C LEU A 23 3.60 7.62 9.37
N ASP A 24 4.90 7.87 9.39
CA ASP A 24 5.51 9.18 9.22
C ASP A 24 6.27 9.26 7.88
N ALA A 25 6.90 10.40 7.61
CA ALA A 25 7.73 10.58 6.42
C ALA A 25 8.84 9.50 6.28
N ALA A 26 9.45 9.08 7.39
CA ALA A 26 10.54 8.11 7.36
C ALA A 26 10.04 6.69 7.05
N GLN A 27 8.82 6.34 7.48
CA GLN A 27 8.17 5.09 7.09
C GLN A 27 7.72 5.12 5.63
N VAL A 28 7.21 6.27 5.15
CA VAL A 28 6.85 6.45 3.74
C VAL A 28 8.05 6.26 2.81
N GLU A 29 9.21 6.83 3.13
CA GLU A 29 10.41 6.63 2.29
C GLU A 29 10.84 5.16 2.22
N ARG A 30 10.78 4.44 3.35
CA ARG A 30 11.05 2.99 3.37
C ARG A 30 10.03 2.20 2.55
N LEU A 31 8.76 2.60 2.63
CA LEU A 31 7.68 2.02 1.84
C LEU A 31 7.92 2.25 0.34
N ARG A 32 8.30 3.48 -0.07
CA ARG A 32 8.68 3.81 -1.46
C ARG A 32 9.83 2.94 -1.95
N ASP A 33 10.87 2.77 -1.14
CA ASP A 33 12.00 1.93 -1.51
C ASP A 33 11.61 0.46 -1.67
N ALA A 34 10.74 -0.07 -0.80
CA ALA A 34 10.21 -1.43 -0.92
C ALA A 34 9.31 -1.59 -2.15
N LEU A 35 8.46 -0.61 -2.42
CA LEU A 35 7.60 -0.55 -3.60
C LEU A 35 8.41 -0.56 -4.90
N ARG A 36 9.42 0.30 -5.01
CA ARG A 36 10.33 0.34 -6.17
C ARG A 36 11.03 -1.00 -6.38
N LYS A 37 11.49 -1.65 -5.30
CA LYS A 37 12.10 -2.99 -5.37
C LYS A 37 11.12 -4.04 -5.87
N ALA A 38 9.87 -4.02 -5.41
CA ALA A 38 8.83 -4.94 -5.87
C ALA A 38 8.54 -4.75 -7.37
N ILE A 39 8.43 -3.52 -7.83
CA ILE A 39 8.20 -3.19 -9.25
C ILE A 39 9.36 -3.65 -10.12
N LEU A 40 10.60 -3.36 -9.71
CA LEU A 40 11.80 -3.81 -10.44
C LEU A 40 11.92 -5.33 -10.48
N ALA A 41 11.39 -6.03 -9.47
CA ALA A 41 11.33 -7.48 -9.43
C ALA A 41 10.15 -8.08 -10.23
N GLY A 42 9.30 -7.26 -10.84
CA GLY A 42 8.24 -7.70 -11.74
C GLY A 42 6.82 -7.64 -11.18
N ALA A 43 6.60 -7.07 -9.99
CA ALA A 43 5.25 -6.96 -9.42
C ALA A 43 4.32 -6.13 -10.32
N ARG A 44 3.23 -6.74 -10.80
CA ARG A 44 2.17 -6.09 -11.57
C ARG A 44 1.09 -5.50 -10.66
N GLY A 45 0.97 -6.01 -9.44
CA GLY A 45 0.10 -5.48 -8.40
C GLY A 45 0.81 -5.42 -7.05
N VAL A 46 0.59 -4.36 -6.28
CA VAL A 46 1.14 -4.19 -4.94
C VAL A 46 0.03 -3.85 -3.95
N VAL A 47 -0.14 -4.69 -2.95
CA VAL A 47 -1.02 -4.46 -1.79
C VAL A 47 -0.18 -3.87 -0.66
N ILE A 48 -0.52 -2.67 -0.20
CA ILE A 48 0.10 -2.06 0.97
C ILE A 48 -0.80 -2.33 2.17
N ASP A 49 -0.35 -3.22 3.04
CA ASP A 49 -1.08 -3.63 4.23
C ASP A 49 -0.69 -2.75 5.43
N LEU A 50 -1.70 -2.01 5.93
CA LEU A 50 -1.58 -1.08 7.04
C LEU A 50 -2.19 -1.62 8.34
N GLN A 51 -2.51 -2.93 8.43
CA GLN A 51 -3.11 -3.54 9.62
C GLN A 51 -2.32 -3.26 10.90
N ARG A 52 -0.99 -3.14 10.79
CA ARG A 52 -0.07 -2.94 11.92
C ARG A 52 0.38 -1.48 12.07
N VAL A 53 -0.35 -0.54 11.48
CA VAL A 53 -0.15 0.90 11.63
C VAL A 53 -1.24 1.48 12.53
N ASP A 54 -0.83 2.13 13.61
CA ASP A 54 -1.78 2.63 14.62
C ASP A 54 -2.35 4.02 14.26
N ARG A 55 -1.59 4.86 13.54
CA ARG A 55 -1.99 6.21 13.11
C ARG A 55 -1.18 6.70 11.92
N LEU A 56 -1.69 7.72 11.23
CA LEU A 56 -0.99 8.46 10.17
C LEU A 56 -0.74 9.90 10.65
N ASP A 57 0.46 10.42 10.42
CA ASP A 57 0.71 11.86 10.54
C ASP A 57 0.44 12.58 9.20
N PRO A 58 0.44 13.92 9.17
CA PRO A 58 0.18 14.66 7.93
C PRO A 58 1.16 14.34 6.79
N LEU A 59 2.42 14.05 7.11
CA LEU A 59 3.45 13.70 6.12
C LEU A 59 3.29 12.26 5.63
N GLY A 60 2.85 11.35 6.51
CA GLY A 60 2.47 9.98 6.19
C GLY A 60 1.33 9.93 5.19
N LEU A 61 0.25 10.70 5.46
CA LEU A 61 -0.89 10.83 4.54
C LEU A 61 -0.47 11.40 3.19
N ALA A 62 0.24 12.53 3.19
CA ALA A 62 0.74 13.13 1.94
C ALA A 62 1.66 12.16 1.18
N GLY A 63 2.48 11.41 1.90
CA GLY A 63 3.35 10.37 1.37
C GLY A 63 2.59 9.26 0.64
N LEU A 64 1.54 8.71 1.27
CA LEU A 64 0.67 7.69 0.67
C LEU A 64 -0.01 8.22 -0.60
N ALA A 65 -0.58 9.41 -0.54
CA ALA A 65 -1.25 10.05 -1.68
C ALA A 65 -0.34 10.27 -2.89
N LEU A 66 0.98 10.32 -2.67
CA LEU A 66 1.97 10.52 -3.72
C LEU A 66 2.55 9.22 -4.28
N LEU A 67 2.31 8.06 -3.66
CA LEU A 67 2.83 6.77 -4.13
C LEU A 67 2.48 6.44 -5.60
N PRO A 68 1.26 6.74 -6.12
CA PRO A 68 0.95 6.49 -7.53
C PRO A 68 1.86 7.21 -8.52
N ARG A 69 2.55 8.29 -8.11
CA ARG A 69 3.50 9.02 -8.96
C ARG A 69 4.84 8.30 -9.09
N ASP A 70 5.16 7.41 -8.15
CA ASP A 70 6.42 6.66 -8.09
C ASP A 70 6.37 5.34 -8.87
N VAL A 71 5.21 4.98 -9.46
CA VAL A 71 5.02 3.68 -10.13
C VAL A 71 4.82 3.82 -11.63
N THR A 72 5.15 2.75 -12.35
CA THR A 72 4.91 2.66 -13.79
C THR A 72 3.41 2.53 -14.08
N ALA A 73 2.97 2.95 -15.26
CA ALA A 73 1.56 2.86 -15.67
C ALA A 73 1.00 1.41 -15.70
N THR A 74 1.86 0.40 -15.56
CA THR A 74 1.50 -1.01 -15.59
C THR A 74 1.30 -1.63 -14.22
N THR A 75 1.83 -1.01 -13.15
CA THR A 75 1.70 -1.56 -11.79
C THR A 75 0.55 -0.87 -11.06
N ARG A 76 -0.35 -1.68 -10.50
CA ARG A 76 -1.40 -1.18 -9.61
C ARG A 76 -0.97 -1.20 -8.15
N ILE A 77 -1.39 -0.18 -7.40
CA ILE A 77 -1.16 -0.08 -5.96
C ILE A 77 -2.51 0.11 -5.28
N VAL A 78 -2.73 -0.62 -4.20
CA VAL A 78 -3.93 -0.51 -3.36
C VAL A 78 -3.54 -0.52 -1.90
N LEU A 79 -4.39 0.02 -1.04
CA LEU A 79 -4.25 -0.04 0.40
C LEU A 79 -5.17 -1.11 0.98
N ALA A 80 -4.76 -1.73 2.09
CA ALA A 80 -5.57 -2.74 2.76
C ALA A 80 -5.49 -2.64 4.28
N ALA A 81 -6.55 -3.12 4.94
CA ALA A 81 -6.61 -3.33 6.39
C ALA A 81 -6.29 -2.08 7.23
N LEU A 82 -6.74 -0.91 6.78
CA LEU A 82 -6.68 0.29 7.60
C LEU A 82 -7.53 0.09 8.85
N ARG A 83 -6.96 0.41 10.01
CA ARG A 83 -7.73 0.47 11.27
C ARG A 83 -8.73 1.62 11.26
N PRO A 84 -9.81 1.57 12.05
CA PRO A 84 -10.86 2.61 12.04
C PRO A 84 -10.32 4.04 12.15
N GLU A 85 -9.36 4.29 13.05
CA GLU A 85 -8.76 5.61 13.26
C GLU A 85 -7.96 6.09 12.03
N VAL A 86 -7.34 5.16 11.32
CA VAL A 86 -6.61 5.40 10.07
C VAL A 86 -7.56 5.60 8.89
N GLN A 87 -8.68 4.87 8.87
CA GLN A 87 -9.73 5.03 7.86
C GLN A 87 -10.36 6.42 7.94
N GLU A 88 -10.68 6.91 9.13
CA GLU A 88 -11.20 8.27 9.34
C GLU A 88 -10.24 9.33 8.78
N ALA A 89 -8.94 9.21 9.09
CA ALA A 89 -7.92 10.11 8.56
C ALA A 89 -7.81 10.04 7.03
N ALA A 90 -7.88 8.84 6.44
CA ALA A 90 -7.86 8.62 5.00
C ALA A 90 -9.09 9.21 4.29
N LEU A 91 -10.27 9.14 4.90
CA LEU A 91 -11.51 9.73 4.38
C LEU A 91 -11.44 11.26 4.37
N LEU A 92 -10.93 11.87 5.45
CA LEU A 92 -10.82 13.33 5.57
C LEU A 92 -9.96 13.98 4.48
N VAL A 93 -8.98 13.24 3.95
CA VAL A 93 -8.09 13.73 2.89
C VAL A 93 -8.41 13.12 1.52
N HIS A 94 -9.58 12.47 1.38
CA HIS A 94 -10.01 11.84 0.13
C HIS A 94 -8.99 10.83 -0.43
N LEU A 95 -8.23 10.14 0.44
CA LEU A 95 -7.21 9.18 -0.01
C LEU A 95 -7.81 8.03 -0.83
N HIS A 96 -9.05 7.67 -0.55
CA HIS A 96 -9.84 6.66 -1.27
C HIS A 96 -10.15 7.04 -2.73
N GLU A 97 -10.04 8.33 -3.10
CA GLU A 97 -10.19 8.78 -4.49
C GLU A 97 -8.87 8.61 -5.29
N ILE A 98 -7.75 8.43 -4.57
CA ILE A 98 -6.40 8.32 -5.14
C ILE A 98 -5.94 6.85 -5.20
N LEU A 99 -6.27 6.09 -4.16
CA LEU A 99 -5.91 4.69 -3.99
C LEU A 99 -7.14 3.91 -3.56
N ASP A 100 -7.37 2.76 -4.20
CA ASP A 100 -8.40 1.84 -3.73
C ASP A 100 -8.04 1.32 -2.34
N ILE A 101 -9.03 1.26 -1.45
CA ILE A 101 -8.88 0.84 -0.05
C ILE A 101 -9.74 -0.39 0.19
N TYR A 102 -9.11 -1.49 0.57
CA TYR A 102 -9.75 -2.77 0.87
C TYR A 102 -9.80 -3.02 2.37
N GLU A 103 -10.82 -3.77 2.79
CA GLU A 103 -10.98 -4.20 4.19
C GLU A 103 -9.82 -5.07 4.65
N ASP A 104 -9.33 -5.97 3.79
CA ASP A 104 -8.21 -6.84 4.10
C ASP A 104 -7.30 -7.10 2.89
N ALA A 105 -6.07 -7.53 3.17
CA ALA A 105 -5.05 -7.72 2.15
C ALA A 105 -5.35 -8.89 1.20
N ARG A 106 -6.15 -9.88 1.63
CA ARG A 106 -6.52 -11.02 0.80
C ARG A 106 -7.55 -10.60 -0.25
N ALA A 107 -8.57 -9.82 0.14
CA ALA A 107 -9.55 -9.26 -0.78
C ALA A 107 -8.87 -8.39 -1.84
N ALA A 108 -7.95 -7.53 -1.42
CA ALA A 108 -7.13 -6.70 -2.30
C ALA A 108 -6.31 -7.53 -3.29
N ALA A 109 -5.60 -8.56 -2.81
CA ALA A 109 -4.76 -9.41 -3.65
C ALA A 109 -5.59 -10.20 -4.67
N PHE A 110 -6.76 -10.70 -4.26
CA PHE A 110 -7.68 -11.40 -5.14
C PHE A 110 -8.16 -10.49 -6.27
N ASP A 111 -8.72 -9.32 -5.94
CA ASP A 111 -9.19 -8.36 -6.94
C ASP A 111 -8.07 -7.96 -7.93
N LEU A 112 -6.89 -7.59 -7.43
CA LEU A 112 -5.74 -7.27 -8.28
C LEU A 112 -5.37 -8.41 -9.22
N SER A 113 -5.33 -9.65 -8.73
CA SER A 113 -5.00 -10.81 -9.57
C SER A 113 -6.00 -11.01 -10.70
N THR A 114 -7.31 -10.78 -10.45
CA THR A 114 -8.34 -10.90 -11.49
C THR A 114 -8.21 -9.81 -12.54
N GLN A 115 -7.89 -8.58 -12.14
CA GLN A 115 -7.73 -7.45 -13.04
C GLN A 115 -6.47 -7.56 -13.92
N ILE A 116 -5.40 -8.12 -13.37
CA ILE A 116 -4.14 -8.36 -14.10
C ILE A 116 -4.33 -9.45 -15.15
N CYS A 117 -5.11 -10.50 -14.85
CA CYS A 117 -5.38 -11.60 -15.79
C CYS A 117 -6.26 -11.19 -17.00
N GLN A 118 -7.07 -10.14 -16.85
CA GLN A 118 -7.96 -9.63 -17.91
C GLN A 118 -7.26 -8.68 -18.92
N ARG A 119 -5.96 -8.41 -18.74
CA ARG A 119 -5.17 -7.47 -19.58
C ARG A 119 -3.92 -8.12 -20.16
#